data_AF-A0A1S3MXH6-F1
#
_entry.id   AF-A0A1S3MXH6-F1
#
_cell.length_a   1.000
_cell.length_b   1.000
_cell.length_c   1.000
_cell.angle_alpha   90.00
_cell.angle_beta   90.00
_cell.angle_gamma   90.00
#
_symmetry.space_group_name_H-M   'P 1'
#
loop_
_entity.id
_entity.type
_entity.pdbx_description
1 polymer ?
#
loop_
_entity_poly.entity_id
_entity_poly.type
_entity_poly.pdbx_seq_one_letter_code
_entity_poly.pdbx_strand_id
1 'polypeptide(L)'
;MPTLRRQVEWEAASSLIEGICLTLQRQPIISFLPHLRSLINVCVNLVMGVVGPSSVADGLPLLHLSPYLSPPLPFSTAVVRLVALQIQALKDDFPLSHVISPFTNQERREGMLLNLLIPFVLTVGSGSKDSPHLEQPEVSLLLQTVINILLPPRIISTSRTKNFMLDTSPAHCSTPGDQGKDLRREGLAESTSQAAYLALKVVLVCFERQLGNQWYRLSLQAKEMSLRKVGGLAFWDFIDFIVRTRIPIFVLLRPFIQCK
;
A
#
# COMPACT_ATOMS: atom_id res chain seq x y z
N MET A 1 -4.17 -19.39 -37.95
CA MET A 1 -3.58 -18.16 -37.38
C MET A 1 -3.36 -18.37 -35.89
N PRO A 2 -2.26 -19.03 -35.48
CA PRO A 2 -1.97 -19.23 -34.06
C PRO A 2 -1.39 -17.93 -33.48
N THR A 3 -2.12 -17.37 -32.53
CA THR A 3 -1.58 -16.63 -31.37
C THR A 3 -0.47 -15.61 -31.65
N LEU A 4 -0.89 -14.43 -32.13
CA LEU A 4 -0.37 -13.13 -31.67
C LEU A 4 -0.61 -12.96 -30.15
N ARG A 5 -0.30 -13.98 -29.34
CA ARG A 5 -0.18 -13.86 -27.88
C ARG A 5 1.15 -13.16 -27.60
N ARG A 6 1.20 -11.89 -28.01
CA ARG A 6 1.54 -10.73 -27.19
C ARG A 6 2.52 -11.03 -26.06
N GLN A 7 3.74 -11.45 -26.41
CA GLN A 7 4.87 -11.25 -25.51
C GLN A 7 5.05 -9.74 -25.43
N VAL A 8 4.80 -9.17 -24.24
CA VAL A 8 5.15 -7.77 -24.01
C VAL A 8 6.68 -7.71 -24.02
N GLU A 9 7.26 -6.95 -24.95
CA GLU A 9 8.68 -6.64 -24.94
C GLU A 9 8.97 -5.68 -23.78
N TRP A 10 9.19 -6.25 -22.60
CA TRP A 10 9.36 -5.49 -21.36
C TRP A 10 10.56 -4.54 -21.40
N GLU A 11 11.61 -4.90 -22.14
CA GLU A 11 12.80 -4.04 -22.32
C GLU A 11 12.47 -2.76 -23.10
N ALA A 12 11.77 -2.90 -24.23
CA ALA A 12 11.31 -1.76 -25.02
C ALA A 12 10.30 -0.91 -24.21
N ALA A 13 9.37 -1.55 -23.50
CA ALA A 13 8.43 -0.86 -22.64
C ALA A 13 9.13 -0.09 -21.51
N SER A 14 10.13 -0.70 -20.85
CA SER A 14 10.91 -0.03 -19.80
C SER A 14 11.66 1.17 -20.35
N SER A 15 12.35 1.00 -21.48
CA SER A 15 13.11 2.06 -22.16
C SER A 15 12.20 3.23 -22.58
N LEU A 16 10.98 2.95 -23.03
CA LEU A 16 9.98 3.97 -23.35
C LEU A 16 9.58 4.76 -22.10
N ILE A 17 9.24 4.09 -20.99
CA ILE A 17 8.87 4.75 -19.73
C ILE A 17 10.04 5.58 -19.19
N GLU A 18 11.27 5.10 -19.30
CA GLU A 18 12.47 5.86 -18.94
C GLU A 18 12.64 7.11 -19.81
N GLY A 19 12.43 7.01 -21.11
CA GLY A 19 12.44 8.15 -22.03
C GLY A 19 11.39 9.21 -21.65
N ILE A 20 10.19 8.77 -21.25
CA ILE A 20 9.14 9.66 -20.74
C ILE A 20 9.58 10.32 -19.43
N CYS A 21 10.18 9.58 -18.50
CA CYS A 21 10.72 10.13 -17.25
C CYS A 21 11.76 11.23 -17.52
N LEU A 22 12.70 10.99 -18.44
CA LEU A 22 13.71 11.98 -18.83
C LEU A 22 13.08 13.21 -19.47
N THR A 23 12.07 13.02 -20.31
CA THR A 23 11.35 14.13 -20.95
C THR A 23 10.60 14.95 -19.91
N LEU A 24 9.93 14.30 -18.95
CA LEU A 24 9.19 14.95 -17.88
C LEU A 24 10.11 15.77 -16.96
N GLN A 25 11.30 15.26 -16.65
CA GLN A 25 12.32 16.00 -15.90
C GLN A 25 12.80 17.26 -16.62
N ARG A 26 12.90 17.22 -17.96
CA ARG A 26 13.36 18.37 -18.76
C ARG A 26 12.25 19.34 -19.13
N GLN A 27 11.03 18.84 -19.33
CA GLN A 27 9.86 19.61 -19.75
C GLN A 27 8.65 19.20 -18.91
N PRO A 28 8.47 19.78 -17.71
CA PRO A 28 7.36 19.44 -16.81
C PRO A 28 5.97 19.69 -17.42
N ILE A 29 5.88 20.51 -18.47
CA ILE A 29 4.63 20.84 -19.17
C ILE A 29 3.94 19.60 -19.75
N ILE A 30 4.68 18.53 -20.06
CA ILE A 30 4.10 17.30 -20.58
C ILE A 30 3.25 16.57 -19.53
N SER A 31 3.42 16.89 -18.25
CA SER A 31 2.63 16.31 -17.14
C SER A 31 1.13 16.57 -17.30
N PHE A 32 0.75 17.67 -17.95
CA PHE A 32 -0.64 18.06 -18.20
C PHE A 32 -1.31 17.25 -19.33
N LEU A 33 -0.55 16.43 -20.07
CA LEU A 33 -1.10 15.63 -21.16
C LEU A 33 -2.03 14.52 -20.62
N PRO A 34 -3.30 14.45 -21.06
CA PRO A 34 -4.24 13.45 -20.56
C PRO A 34 -3.81 12.02 -20.90
N HIS A 35 -3.12 11.83 -22.03
CA HIS A 35 -2.56 10.53 -22.42
C HIS A 35 -1.52 10.00 -21.45
N LEU A 36 -0.75 10.89 -20.81
CA LEU A 36 0.24 10.49 -19.81
C LEU A 36 -0.43 9.94 -18.55
N ARG A 37 -1.52 10.56 -18.09
CA ARG A 37 -2.32 10.05 -16.97
C ARG A 37 -2.91 8.68 -17.27
N SER A 38 -3.45 8.49 -18.48
CA SER A 38 -3.96 7.18 -18.93
C SER A 38 -2.86 6.12 -18.95
N LEU A 39 -1.69 6.45 -19.49
CA LEU A 39 -0.52 5.56 -19.52
C LEU A 39 -0.09 5.16 -18.09
N ILE A 40 0.03 6.12 -17.18
CA ILE A 40 0.37 5.87 -15.77
C ILE A 40 -0.62 4.89 -15.15
N ASN A 41 -1.93 5.11 -15.35
CA ASN A 41 -2.96 4.21 -14.81
C ASN A 41 -2.82 2.78 -15.36
N VAL A 42 -2.55 2.61 -16.66
CA VAL A 42 -2.32 1.29 -17.25
C VAL A 42 -1.07 0.63 -16.66
N CYS A 43 0.04 1.37 -16.60
CA CYS A 43 1.31 0.89 -16.05
C CYS A 43 1.21 0.49 -14.57
N VAL A 44 0.55 1.30 -13.74
CA VAL A 44 0.34 0.99 -12.32
C VAL A 44 -0.52 -0.25 -12.15
N ASN A 45 -1.60 -0.41 -12.93
CA ASN A 45 -2.41 -1.62 -12.89
C ASN A 45 -1.62 -2.87 -13.31
N LEU A 46 -0.71 -2.77 -14.29
CA LEU A 46 0.19 -3.86 -14.68
C LEU A 46 1.14 -4.23 -13.54
N VAL A 47 1.77 -3.26 -12.87
CA VAL A 47 2.63 -3.48 -11.70
C VAL A 47 1.85 -4.13 -10.55
N MET A 48 0.59 -3.75 -10.38
CA MET A 48 -0.30 -4.33 -9.39
C MET A 48 -0.87 -5.70 -9.78
N GLY A 49 -0.56 -6.22 -10.97
CA GLY A 49 -1.08 -7.49 -11.47
C GLY A 49 -2.59 -7.47 -11.76
N VAL A 50 -3.20 -6.28 -11.86
CA VAL A 50 -4.61 -6.09 -12.21
C VAL A 50 -4.72 -6.11 -13.74
N VAL A 51 -4.94 -7.29 -14.31
CA VAL A 51 -5.29 -7.42 -15.74
C VAL A 51 -6.75 -6.97 -15.91
N GLY A 52 -7.01 -6.09 -16.88
CA GLY A 52 -8.33 -5.51 -17.12
C GLY A 52 -9.44 -6.56 -17.38
N PRO A 53 -10.72 -6.15 -17.34
CA PRO A 53 -11.88 -7.05 -17.40
C PRO A 53 -11.98 -7.93 -18.67
N SER A 54 -11.18 -7.67 -19.71
CA SER A 54 -11.15 -8.47 -20.92
C SER A 54 -10.45 -9.83 -20.78
N SER A 55 -9.82 -10.15 -19.65
CA SER A 55 -9.17 -11.46 -19.42
C SER A 55 -10.05 -12.49 -18.69
N VAL A 56 -11.29 -12.14 -18.33
CA VAL A 56 -12.21 -13.03 -17.60
C VAL A 56 -13.21 -13.72 -18.55
N ALA A 57 -13.20 -13.40 -19.84
CA ALA A 57 -14.16 -13.96 -20.81
C ALA A 57 -13.87 -15.43 -21.19
N ASP A 58 -12.64 -15.90 -21.02
CA ASP A 58 -12.28 -17.30 -21.29
C ASP A 58 -12.01 -17.99 -19.94
N GLY A 59 -12.94 -18.84 -19.50
CA GLY A 59 -12.91 -19.60 -18.24
C GLY A 59 -11.79 -20.63 -18.11
N LEU A 60 -10.56 -20.26 -18.47
CA LEU A 60 -9.35 -21.00 -18.20
C LEU A 60 -8.82 -20.61 -16.81
N PRO A 61 -8.39 -21.60 -15.99
CA PRO A 61 -7.86 -21.31 -14.67
C PRO A 61 -6.57 -20.47 -14.81
N LEU A 62 -6.67 -19.19 -14.44
CA LEU A 62 -5.60 -18.18 -14.48
C LEU A 62 -4.37 -18.50 -13.60
N LEU A 63 -4.37 -19.65 -12.92
CA LEU A 63 -3.32 -20.08 -12.00
C LEU A 63 -2.03 -20.54 -12.72
N HIS A 64 -2.07 -20.83 -14.03
CA HIS A 64 -0.91 -21.28 -14.79
C HIS A 64 -0.12 -20.18 -15.53
N LEU A 65 -0.57 -18.92 -15.51
CA LEU A 65 0.16 -17.79 -16.13
C LEU A 65 0.87 -16.87 -15.13
N SER A 66 0.79 -17.17 -13.84
CA SER A 66 1.26 -16.34 -12.72
C SER A 66 2.73 -15.87 -12.81
N PRO A 67 3.73 -16.67 -13.25
CA PRO A 67 5.12 -16.21 -13.34
C PRO A 67 5.44 -15.34 -14.57
N TYR A 68 4.56 -15.31 -15.58
CA TYR A 68 4.80 -14.60 -16.85
C TYR A 68 4.06 -13.25 -16.95
N LEU A 69 3.24 -12.91 -15.95
CA LEU A 69 2.49 -11.65 -15.90
C LEU A 69 3.02 -10.63 -14.89
N SER A 70 3.94 -11.01 -13.99
CA SER A 70 4.60 -10.01 -13.13
C SER A 70 5.60 -9.20 -13.96
N PRO A 71 5.45 -7.88 -14.07
CA PRO A 71 6.39 -7.09 -14.86
C PRO A 71 7.81 -7.18 -14.28
N PRO A 72 8.85 -7.24 -15.14
CA PRO A 72 10.23 -7.22 -14.70
C PRO A 72 10.56 -6.00 -13.85
N LEU A 73 11.56 -6.14 -12.96
CA LEU A 73 11.99 -5.06 -12.06
C LEU A 73 12.34 -3.74 -12.78
N PRO A 74 13.05 -3.73 -13.93
CA PRO A 74 13.31 -2.48 -14.67
C PRO A 74 12.04 -1.74 -15.06
N PHE A 75 11.01 -2.46 -15.51
CA PHE A 75 9.73 -1.85 -15.85
C PHE A 75 9.05 -1.26 -14.61
N SER A 76 8.93 -2.06 -13.54
CA SER A 76 8.26 -1.64 -12.31
C SER A 76 8.94 -0.43 -11.68
N THR A 77 10.28 -0.39 -11.66
CA THR A 77 11.05 0.76 -11.15
C THR A 77 10.87 2.00 -12.02
N ALA A 78 10.87 1.86 -13.35
CA ALA A 78 10.60 2.96 -14.28
C ALA A 78 9.18 3.53 -14.09
N VAL A 79 8.17 2.68 -13.91
CA VAL A 79 6.78 3.10 -13.64
C VAL A 79 6.67 3.85 -12.31
N VAL A 80 7.28 3.32 -11.25
CA VAL A 80 7.29 3.98 -9.94
C VAL A 80 7.96 5.35 -10.00
N ARG A 81 9.07 5.47 -10.74
CA ARG A 81 9.76 6.74 -10.98
C ARG A 81 8.90 7.71 -11.79
N LEU A 82 8.19 7.22 -12.80
CA LEU A 82 7.24 8.02 -13.58
C LEU A 82 6.13 8.59 -12.70
N VAL A 83 5.52 7.76 -11.85
CA VAL A 83 4.49 8.18 -10.89
C VAL A 83 5.02 9.27 -9.96
N ALA A 84 6.23 9.08 -9.41
CA ALA A 84 6.86 10.05 -8.53
C ALA A 84 7.11 11.41 -9.21
N LEU A 85 7.62 11.40 -10.44
CA LEU A 85 7.81 12.63 -11.22
C LEU A 85 6.47 13.30 -11.55
N GLN A 86 5.42 12.52 -11.83
CA GLN A 86 4.10 13.05 -12.13
C GLN A 86 3.49 13.76 -10.90
N ILE A 87 3.59 13.16 -9.72
CA ILE A 87 3.12 13.74 -8.46
C ILE A 87 3.89 15.04 -8.16
N GLN A 88 5.21 15.04 -8.33
CA GLN A 88 6.02 16.24 -8.13
C GLN A 88 5.65 17.37 -9.13
N ALA A 89 5.40 17.03 -10.39
CA ALA A 89 5.11 18.02 -11.43
C ALA A 89 3.73 18.65 -11.29
N LEU A 90 2.72 17.88 -10.88
CA LEU A 90 1.32 18.32 -10.83
C LEU A 90 0.82 18.70 -9.43
N LYS A 91 1.46 18.21 -8.36
CA LYS A 91 1.07 18.49 -6.97
C LYS A 91 -0.44 18.24 -6.75
N ASP A 92 -1.21 19.28 -6.45
CA ASP A 92 -2.64 19.23 -6.17
C ASP A 92 -3.49 18.68 -7.34
N ASP A 93 -3.01 18.78 -8.59
CA ASP A 93 -3.71 18.25 -9.77
C ASP A 93 -3.56 16.73 -9.94
N PHE A 94 -2.60 16.11 -9.24
CA PHE A 94 -2.37 14.67 -9.25
C PHE A 94 -1.72 14.20 -7.93
N PRO A 95 -2.44 14.29 -6.80
CA PRO A 95 -1.91 13.84 -5.52
C PRO A 95 -1.80 12.31 -5.48
N LEU A 96 -0.90 11.79 -4.63
CA LEU A 96 -0.63 10.36 -4.52
C LEU A 96 -1.87 9.52 -4.19
N SER A 97 -2.87 10.12 -3.53
CA SER A 97 -4.16 9.49 -3.24
C SER A 97 -4.87 8.97 -4.49
N HIS A 98 -4.71 9.61 -5.64
CA HIS A 98 -5.27 9.14 -6.91
C HIS A 98 -4.68 7.80 -7.35
N VAL A 99 -3.40 7.56 -7.03
CA VAL A 99 -2.70 6.33 -7.42
C VAL A 99 -2.95 5.21 -6.41
N ILE A 100 -2.99 5.53 -5.11
CA ILE A 100 -3.11 4.53 -4.04
C ILE A 100 -4.56 4.09 -3.80
N SER A 101 -5.52 5.03 -3.87
CA SER A 101 -6.92 4.76 -3.50
C SER A 101 -7.56 3.53 -4.15
N PRO A 102 -7.31 3.18 -5.43
CA PRO A 102 -7.90 2.00 -6.06
C PRO A 102 -7.44 0.66 -5.46
N PHE A 103 -6.39 0.66 -4.65
CA PHE A 103 -5.73 -0.53 -4.11
C PHE A 103 -5.83 -0.65 -2.58
N THR A 104 -6.65 0.20 -1.95
CA THR A 104 -6.86 0.20 -0.48
C THR A 104 -7.77 -0.93 0.02
N ASN A 105 -8.39 -1.68 -0.90
CA ASN A 105 -9.24 -2.84 -0.58
C ASN A 105 -8.44 -3.98 0.06
N GLN A 106 -9.08 -4.76 0.95
CA GLN A 106 -8.43 -5.83 1.72
C GLN A 106 -7.60 -6.82 0.89
N GLU A 107 -8.12 -7.23 -0.26
CA GLU A 107 -7.47 -8.19 -1.15
C GLU A 107 -6.21 -7.63 -1.84
N ARG A 108 -6.10 -6.29 -1.97
CA ARG A 108 -5.04 -5.63 -2.74
C ARG A 108 -4.02 -4.91 -1.87
N ARG A 109 -4.29 -4.75 -0.57
CA ARG A 109 -3.42 -4.02 0.37
C ARG A 109 -2.00 -4.54 0.41
N GLU A 110 -1.82 -5.86 0.44
CA GLU A 110 -0.48 -6.46 0.48
C GLU A 110 0.31 -6.15 -0.80
N GLY A 111 -0.29 -6.42 -1.96
CA GLY A 111 0.33 -6.11 -3.26
C GLY A 111 0.60 -4.60 -3.41
N MET A 112 -0.30 -3.74 -2.95
CA MET A 112 -0.11 -2.29 -2.95
C MET A 112 1.09 -1.88 -2.10
N LEU A 113 1.28 -2.48 -0.93
CA LEU A 113 2.41 -2.19 -0.06
C LEU A 113 3.73 -2.61 -0.72
N LEU A 114 3.79 -3.86 -1.22
CA LEU A 114 5.03 -4.47 -1.72
C LEU A 114 5.42 -4.00 -3.12
N ASN A 115 4.45 -3.88 -4.05
CA ASN A 115 4.73 -3.62 -5.46
C ASN A 115 4.71 -2.14 -5.81
N LEU A 116 4.06 -1.30 -4.99
CA LEU A 116 3.89 0.12 -5.27
C LEU A 116 4.45 1.00 -4.15
N LEU A 117 3.92 0.92 -2.94
CA LEU A 117 4.20 1.89 -1.87
C LEU A 117 5.66 1.82 -1.39
N ILE A 118 6.19 0.63 -1.07
CA ILE A 118 7.58 0.47 -0.64
C ILE A 118 8.56 0.92 -1.74
N PRO A 119 8.46 0.42 -3.00
CA PRO A 119 9.31 0.89 -4.09
C PRO A 119 9.21 2.40 -4.32
N PHE A 120 8.00 2.97 -4.21
CA PHE A 120 7.78 4.41 -4.35
C PHE A 120 8.51 5.21 -3.29
N VAL A 121 8.37 4.84 -2.02
CA VAL A 121 9.07 5.50 -0.91
C VAL A 121 10.58 5.40 -1.08
N LEU A 122 11.12 4.25 -1.48
CA LEU A 122 12.56 4.09 -1.72
C LEU A 122 13.03 4.97 -2.89
N THR A 123 12.21 5.14 -3.93
CA THR A 123 12.56 5.95 -5.11
C THR A 123 12.71 7.43 -4.75
N VAL A 124 11.74 7.99 -4.03
CA VAL A 124 11.70 9.42 -3.65
C VAL A 124 12.49 9.72 -2.38
N GLY A 125 12.68 8.72 -1.52
CA GLY A 125 13.37 8.81 -0.24
C GLY A 125 14.85 8.44 -0.30
N SER A 126 15.37 8.11 -1.49
CA SER A 126 16.77 7.71 -1.69
C SER A 126 17.79 8.82 -1.40
N GLY A 127 17.34 10.08 -1.34
CA GLY A 127 18.22 11.24 -1.11
C GLY A 127 19.20 11.53 -2.26
N SER A 128 19.02 10.89 -3.42
CA SER A 128 19.83 11.15 -4.60
C SER A 128 19.44 12.51 -5.22
N LYS A 129 20.41 13.25 -5.77
CA LYS A 129 20.20 14.58 -6.34
C LYS A 129 19.12 14.61 -7.43
N ASP A 130 18.98 13.51 -8.16
CA ASP A 130 18.04 13.36 -9.28
C ASP A 130 16.72 12.69 -8.87
N SER A 131 16.54 12.37 -7.57
CA SER A 131 15.30 11.77 -7.08
C SER A 131 14.15 12.79 -7.04
N PRO A 132 12.91 12.36 -7.34
CA PRO A 132 11.77 13.21 -7.19
C PRO A 132 11.54 13.58 -5.72
N HIS A 133 11.25 14.85 -5.45
CA HIS A 133 11.04 15.34 -4.08
C HIS A 133 9.55 15.38 -3.77
N LEU A 134 9.15 14.77 -2.65
CA LEU A 134 7.79 14.84 -2.14
C LEU A 134 7.59 16.02 -1.20
N GLU A 135 6.44 16.67 -1.32
CA GLU A 135 5.99 17.67 -0.37
C GLU A 135 5.47 17.02 0.92
N GLN A 136 5.49 17.79 2.01
CA GLN A 136 5.09 17.34 3.33
C GLN A 136 3.68 16.69 3.41
N PRO A 137 2.65 17.17 2.67
CA PRO A 137 1.33 16.53 2.68
C PRO A 137 1.38 15.09 2.16
N GLU A 138 2.15 14.82 1.11
CA GLU A 138 2.27 13.48 0.50
C GLU A 138 2.98 12.50 1.44
N VAL A 139 4.01 12.96 2.14
CA VAL A 139 4.72 12.18 3.18
C VAL A 139 3.77 11.83 4.33
N SER A 140 2.94 12.79 4.73
CA SER A 140 1.93 12.59 5.77
C SER A 140 0.87 11.57 5.33
N LEU A 141 0.44 11.64 4.06
CA LEU A 141 -0.51 10.70 3.46
C LEU A 141 0.07 9.28 3.41
N LEU A 142 1.33 9.11 2.99
CA LEU A 142 2.02 7.81 2.98
C LEU A 142 2.03 7.17 4.36
N LEU A 143 2.47 7.93 5.37
CA LEU A 143 2.51 7.46 6.74
C LEU A 143 1.10 7.09 7.23
N GLN A 144 0.13 7.96 7.03
CA GLN A 144 -1.24 7.73 7.47
C GLN A 144 -1.89 6.53 6.76
N THR A 145 -1.55 6.29 5.49
CA THR A 145 -2.01 5.12 4.73
C THR A 145 -1.52 3.83 5.39
N VAL A 146 -0.23 3.74 5.70
CA VAL A 146 0.35 2.57 6.38
C VAL A 146 -0.23 2.41 7.78
N ILE A 147 -0.39 3.49 8.54
CA ILE A 147 -1.03 3.46 9.86
C ILE A 147 -2.47 2.97 9.75
N ASN A 148 -3.27 3.45 8.80
CA ASN A 148 -4.67 3.05 8.65
C ASN A 148 -4.82 1.57 8.28
N ILE A 149 -3.81 0.96 7.65
CA ILE A 149 -3.78 -0.48 7.39
C ILE A 149 -3.57 -1.26 8.69
N LEU A 150 -2.64 -0.81 9.54
CA LEU A 150 -2.32 -1.44 10.83
C LEU A 150 -3.38 -1.16 11.90
N LEU A 151 -3.89 0.06 11.95
CA LEU A 151 -4.88 0.59 12.87
C LEU A 151 -6.04 1.22 12.09
N PRO A 152 -6.97 0.41 11.56
CA PRO A 152 -8.16 0.93 10.91
C PRO A 152 -8.90 1.91 11.83
N PRO A 153 -9.38 3.06 11.33
CA PRO A 153 -10.15 4.00 12.13
C PRO A 153 -11.38 3.27 12.70
N ARG A 154 -11.61 3.44 14.00
CA ARG A 154 -12.79 2.86 14.64
C ARG A 154 -14.02 3.56 14.08
N ILE A 155 -14.76 2.90 13.20
CA ILE A 155 -16.09 3.38 12.81
C ILE A 155 -16.95 3.20 14.07
N ILE A 156 -17.25 4.31 14.75
CA ILE A 156 -18.27 4.32 15.80
C ILE A 156 -19.60 4.15 15.08
N SER A 157 -20.07 2.91 14.98
CA SER A 157 -21.39 2.59 14.46
C SER A 157 -22.45 3.18 15.40
N THR A 158 -22.92 4.39 15.13
CA THR A 158 -24.14 4.91 15.76
C THR A 158 -25.36 4.29 15.08
N SER A 159 -25.49 2.97 15.17
CA SER A 159 -26.66 2.24 14.67
C SER A 159 -27.45 1.69 15.85
N ARG A 160 -28.18 2.57 16.55
CA ARG A 160 -29.36 2.13 17.30
C ARG A 160 -30.46 1.87 16.28
N THR A 161 -30.70 0.61 15.94
CA THR A 161 -32.01 0.19 15.44
C THR A 161 -32.31 -1.19 16.00
N LYS A 162 -33.06 -1.19 17.11
CA LYS A 162 -33.81 -2.36 17.57
C LYS A 162 -34.90 -2.62 16.53
N ASN A 163 -34.86 -3.75 15.85
CA ASN A 163 -36.06 -4.32 15.25
C ASN A 163 -36.41 -5.62 15.99
N PHE A 164 -37.49 -5.49 16.73
CA PHE A 164 -38.30 -6.52 17.35
C PHE A 164 -39.23 -7.08 16.27
N MET A 165 -39.16 -8.37 15.97
CA MET A 165 -40.33 -9.14 15.53
C MET A 165 -40.21 -10.55 16.12
N LEU A 166 -41.21 -10.90 16.93
CA LEU A 166 -41.52 -12.26 17.33
C LEU A 166 -41.91 -13.06 16.08
N ASP A 167 -41.45 -14.31 16.00
CA ASP A 167 -42.32 -15.37 15.53
C ASP A 167 -42.07 -16.66 16.33
N THR A 168 -43.17 -17.29 16.67
CA THR A 168 -43.34 -18.36 17.65
C THR A 168 -43.55 -19.72 16.94
N SER A 169 -42.86 -20.76 17.44
CA SER A 169 -43.20 -22.21 17.39
C SER A 169 -42.45 -23.09 16.34
N PRO A 170 -42.38 -24.43 16.51
CA PRO A 170 -41.31 -25.11 17.25
C PRO A 170 -40.71 -26.35 16.51
N ALA A 171 -39.78 -27.04 17.20
CA ALA A 171 -39.27 -28.41 16.95
C ALA A 171 -37.95 -28.55 16.18
N HIS A 172 -36.87 -28.41 16.95
CA HIS A 172 -35.66 -29.25 17.03
C HIS A 172 -35.41 -30.33 15.96
N CYS A 173 -34.25 -30.20 15.29
CA CYS A 173 -33.27 -31.28 15.16
C CYS A 173 -31.87 -30.66 15.29
N SER A 174 -31.15 -31.09 16.32
CA SER A 174 -29.84 -30.57 16.73
C SER A 174 -28.74 -31.03 15.78
N THR A 175 -27.95 -30.10 15.24
CA THR A 175 -26.60 -30.36 14.73
C THR A 175 -25.65 -29.40 15.47
N PRO A 176 -24.69 -29.90 16.28
CA PRO A 176 -23.82 -29.03 17.05
C PRO A 176 -22.64 -28.55 16.21
N GLY A 177 -22.47 -27.23 16.12
CA GLY A 177 -21.15 -26.63 15.91
C GLY A 177 -20.89 -25.95 14.57
N ASP A 178 -21.86 -25.27 13.95
CA ASP A 178 -21.50 -24.13 13.11
C ASP A 178 -21.10 -22.99 14.05
N GLN A 179 -19.82 -22.97 14.44
CA GLN A 179 -19.23 -21.77 15.02
C GLN A 179 -19.36 -20.69 13.96
N GLY A 180 -20.41 -19.88 14.11
CA GLY A 180 -20.55 -18.62 13.42
C GLY A 180 -19.18 -17.97 13.45
N LYS A 181 -18.52 -17.91 12.30
CA LYS A 181 -17.30 -17.15 12.13
C LYS A 181 -17.67 -15.76 12.59
N ASP A 182 -17.20 -15.41 13.78
CA ASP A 182 -17.19 -14.05 14.27
C ASP A 182 -16.50 -13.22 13.19
N LEU A 183 -17.29 -12.60 12.30
CA LEU A 183 -16.86 -11.59 11.34
C LEU A 183 -16.22 -10.37 12.04
N ARG A 184 -16.12 -10.40 13.38
CA ARG A 184 -15.44 -9.45 14.24
C ARG A 184 -13.98 -9.83 14.56
N ARG A 185 -13.49 -10.98 14.09
CA ARG A 185 -12.13 -11.47 14.38
C ARG A 185 -11.30 -11.78 13.13
N GLU A 186 -11.65 -11.24 11.96
CA GLU A 186 -10.67 -11.17 10.87
C GLU A 186 -9.69 -10.02 11.19
N GLY A 187 -8.70 -10.35 12.02
CA GLY A 187 -7.50 -9.53 12.15
C GLY A 187 -6.79 -9.40 10.80
N LEU A 188 -5.94 -8.39 10.68
CA LEU A 188 -5.09 -8.22 9.50
C LEU A 188 -4.29 -9.51 9.24
N ALA A 189 -4.31 -10.03 8.01
CA ALA A 189 -3.53 -11.20 7.64
C ALA A 189 -2.05 -11.00 7.98
N GLU A 190 -1.37 -12.07 8.39
CA GLU A 190 0.01 -11.98 8.90
C GLU A 190 0.98 -11.42 7.86
N SER A 191 0.87 -11.86 6.59
CA SER A 191 1.65 -11.36 5.46
C SER A 191 1.42 -9.87 5.22
N THR A 192 0.15 -9.43 5.21
CA THR A 192 -0.21 -8.01 5.08
C THR A 192 0.34 -7.18 6.25
N SER A 193 0.33 -7.74 7.47
CA SER A 193 0.90 -7.07 8.64
C SER A 193 2.42 -6.92 8.52
N GLN A 194 3.12 -7.96 8.06
CA GLN A 194 4.56 -7.90 7.81
C GLN A 194 4.90 -6.85 6.75
N ALA A 195 4.17 -6.85 5.63
CA ALA A 195 4.32 -5.85 4.57
C ALA A 195 4.05 -4.43 5.09
N ALA A 196 3.04 -4.24 5.94
CA ALA A 196 2.71 -2.93 6.49
C ALA A 196 3.77 -2.43 7.49
N TYR A 197 4.30 -3.29 8.37
CA TYR A 197 5.41 -2.90 9.23
C TYR A 197 6.71 -2.65 8.45
N LEU A 198 6.97 -3.42 7.39
CA LEU A 198 8.09 -3.15 6.48
C LEU A 198 7.95 -1.78 5.82
N ALA A 199 6.77 -1.47 5.28
CA ALA A 199 6.48 -0.16 4.71
C ALA A 199 6.65 0.96 5.74
N LEU A 200 6.21 0.74 6.99
CA LEU A 200 6.40 1.69 8.07
C LEU A 200 7.89 1.95 8.31
N LYS A 201 8.72 0.90 8.46
CA LYS A 201 10.17 1.03 8.62
C LYS A 201 10.80 1.88 7.51
N VAL A 202 10.45 1.58 6.26
CA VAL A 202 10.96 2.27 5.08
C VAL A 202 10.58 3.76 5.10
N VAL A 203 9.31 4.09 5.40
CA VAL A 203 8.85 5.48 5.56
C VAL A 203 9.61 6.21 6.67
N LEU A 204 9.83 5.56 7.83
CA LEU A 204 10.52 6.19 8.96
C LEU A 204 11.99 6.53 8.65
N VAL A 205 12.67 5.67 7.88
CA VAL A 205 14.08 5.90 7.48
C VAL A 205 14.17 6.93 6.37
N CYS A 206 13.38 6.79 5.31
CA CYS A 206 13.44 7.65 4.14
C CYS A 206 13.03 9.10 4.44
N PHE A 207 12.11 9.31 5.38
CA PHE A 207 11.56 10.63 5.68
C PHE A 207 11.79 11.10 7.11
N GLU A 208 12.82 10.59 7.78
CA GLU A 208 13.11 10.89 9.19
C GLU A 208 13.04 12.40 9.50
N ARG A 209 13.66 13.23 8.64
CA ARG A 209 13.74 14.69 8.81
C ARG A 209 12.40 15.38 8.55
N GLN A 210 11.58 14.85 7.65
CA GLN A 210 10.26 15.40 7.29
C GLN A 210 9.17 14.99 8.29
N LEU A 211 9.35 13.89 9.01
CA LEU A 211 8.37 13.43 9.99
C LEU A 211 8.23 14.37 11.19
N GLY A 212 9.30 15.06 11.62
CA GLY A 212 9.27 16.18 12.57
C GLY A 212 8.21 16.07 13.69
N ASN A 213 7.12 16.83 13.58
CA ASN A 213 6.08 16.90 14.61
C ASN A 213 5.21 15.64 14.72
N GLN A 214 5.32 14.68 13.79
CA GLN A 214 4.54 13.44 13.78
C GLN A 214 5.12 12.36 14.68
N TRP A 215 6.38 12.48 15.14
CA TRP A 215 7.04 11.49 16.01
C TRP A 215 6.25 11.19 17.29
N TYR A 216 5.68 12.23 17.92
CA TYR A 216 4.85 12.06 19.10
C TYR A 216 3.58 11.26 18.81
N ARG A 217 2.84 11.64 17.76
CA ARG A 217 1.61 10.93 17.34
C ARG A 217 1.90 9.47 16.98
N LEU A 218 2.99 9.22 16.25
CA LEU A 218 3.45 7.88 15.93
C LEU A 218 3.76 7.05 17.18
N SER A 219 4.36 7.65 18.20
CA SER A 219 4.64 6.94 19.45
C SER A 219 3.36 6.47 20.17
N LEU A 220 2.29 7.28 20.11
CA LEU A 220 0.98 6.91 20.66
C LEU A 220 0.36 5.78 19.86
N GLN A 221 0.43 5.85 18.52
CA GLN A 221 -0.08 4.80 17.63
C GLN A 221 0.69 3.48 17.82
N ALA A 222 2.01 3.50 17.99
CA ALA A 222 2.79 2.30 18.26
C ALA A 222 2.43 1.65 19.61
N LYS A 223 2.21 2.46 20.66
CA LYS A 223 1.69 1.97 21.95
C LYS A 223 0.30 1.34 21.77
N GLU A 224 -0.57 1.98 20.99
CA GLU A 224 -1.89 1.45 20.66
C GLU A 224 -1.84 0.14 19.87
N MET A 225 -0.96 0.01 18.88
CA MET A 225 -0.72 -1.25 18.15
C MET A 225 -0.38 -2.37 19.12
N SER A 226 0.46 -2.11 20.11
CA SER A 226 0.80 -3.10 21.14
C SER A 226 -0.38 -3.46 22.04
N LEU A 227 -1.16 -2.47 22.49
CA LEU A 227 -2.34 -2.69 23.32
C LEU A 227 -3.40 -3.53 22.59
N ARG A 228 -3.61 -3.27 21.30
CA ARG A 228 -4.51 -4.00 20.43
C ARG A 228 -3.92 -5.32 19.89
N LYS A 229 -2.68 -5.65 20.24
CA LYS A 229 -1.93 -6.84 19.75
C LYS A 229 -1.89 -6.93 18.22
N VAL A 230 -1.74 -5.80 17.53
CA VAL A 230 -1.71 -5.73 16.06
C VAL A 230 -0.39 -6.28 15.53
N GLY A 231 -0.47 -7.33 14.73
CA GLY A 231 0.64 -7.85 13.91
C GLY A 231 1.66 -8.73 14.61
N GLY A 232 1.39 -9.18 15.84
CA GLY A 232 2.15 -10.26 16.49
C GLY A 232 3.67 -10.09 16.41
N LEU A 233 4.35 -11.04 15.76
CA LEU A 233 5.81 -11.03 15.61
C LEU A 233 6.33 -9.84 14.79
N ALA A 234 5.59 -9.42 13.76
CA ALA A 234 6.00 -8.30 12.90
C ALA A 234 6.08 -6.98 13.67
N PHE A 235 5.22 -6.79 14.68
CA PHE A 235 5.31 -5.64 15.58
C PHE A 235 6.59 -5.68 16.43
N TRP A 236 6.95 -6.84 16.95
CA TRP A 236 8.16 -6.98 17.77
C TRP A 236 9.43 -6.79 16.97
N ASP A 237 9.48 -7.34 15.74
CA ASP A 237 10.54 -7.07 14.77
C ASP A 237 10.61 -5.56 14.40
N PHE A 238 9.48 -4.86 14.39
CA PHE A 238 9.45 -3.40 14.26
C PHE A 238 10.01 -2.66 15.48
N ILE A 239 9.67 -3.08 16.71
CA ILE A 239 10.22 -2.49 17.93
C ILE A 239 11.73 -2.72 18.02
N ASP A 240 12.18 -3.94 17.75
CA ASP A 240 13.61 -4.27 17.72
C ASP A 240 14.36 -3.45 16.65
N PHE A 241 13.78 -3.26 15.47
CA PHE A 241 14.31 -2.32 14.46
C PHE A 241 14.44 -0.89 15.01
N ILE A 242 13.43 -0.36 15.72
CA ILE A 242 13.51 0.98 16.33
C ILE A 242 14.67 1.07 17.32
N VAL A 243 14.86 0.04 18.16
CA VAL A 243 15.93 -0.03 19.15
C VAL A 243 17.31 -0.05 18.48
N ARG A 244 17.47 -0.82 17.41
CA ARG A 244 18.74 -0.95 16.67
C ARG A 244 19.09 0.33 15.90
N THR A 245 18.13 0.88 15.16
CA THR A 245 18.36 2.03 14.26
C THR A 245 18.39 3.35 15.02
N ARG A 246 17.81 3.42 16.23
CA ARG A 246 17.75 4.61 17.09
C ARG A 246 17.19 5.87 16.42
N ILE A 247 16.24 5.70 15.51
CA ILE A 247 15.44 6.79 14.94
C ILE A 247 14.69 7.57 16.02
N PRO A 248 14.31 8.86 15.82
CA PRO A 248 13.81 9.75 16.87
C PRO A 248 12.67 9.20 17.74
N ILE A 249 11.80 8.36 17.17
CA ILE A 249 10.71 7.68 17.89
C ILE A 249 11.20 6.78 19.04
N PHE A 250 12.43 6.26 18.97
CA PHE A 250 13.04 5.41 20.01
C PHE A 250 13.00 6.09 21.38
N VAL A 251 13.34 7.39 21.45
CA VAL A 251 13.36 8.14 22.70
C VAL A 251 11.96 8.17 23.36
N LEU A 252 10.92 8.31 22.54
CA LEU A 252 9.53 8.38 22.99
C LEU A 252 8.97 7.00 23.39
N LEU A 253 9.50 5.93 22.80
CA LEU A 253 9.11 4.55 23.09
C LEU A 253 9.94 3.91 24.19
N ARG A 254 11.08 4.48 24.59
CA ARG A 254 11.96 3.93 25.61
C ARG A 254 11.25 3.54 26.92
N PRO A 255 10.38 4.38 27.53
CA PRO A 255 9.66 3.99 28.75
C PRO A 255 8.73 2.80 28.51
N PHE A 256 8.13 2.72 27.32
CA PHE A 256 7.22 1.63 26.96
C PHE A 256 7.99 0.30 26.76
N ILE A 257 9.17 0.36 26.16
CA ILE A 257 10.03 -0.81 25.92
C ILE A 257 10.59 -1.35 27.24
N GLN A 258 10.90 -0.49 28.21
CA GLN A 258 11.46 -0.89 29.51
C GLN A 258 10.43 -1.51 30.47
N CYS A 259 9.14 -1.25 30.27
CA CYS A 259 8.07 -1.78 31.13
C CYS A 259 7.53 -3.15 30.69
N LYS A 260 8.03 -3.72 29.59
CA LYS A 260 7.65 -5.05 29.09
C LYS A 260 8.86 -5.96 29.06
#